data_AF-B6B3L8-F1
#
_entry.id   AF-B6B3L8-F1
#
_cell.length_a   1.000
_cell.length_b   1.000
_cell.length_c   1.000
_cell.angle_alpha   90.00
_cell.angle_beta   90.00
_cell.angle_gamma   90.00
#
_symmetry.space_group_name_H-M   'P 1'
#
loop_
_entity.id
_entity.type
_entity.pdbx_description
1 polymer ?
#
loop_
_entity_poly.entity_id
_entity_poly.type
_entity_poly.pdbx_seq_one_letter_code
_entity_poly.pdbx_strand_id
1 'polypeptide(L)'
;MGGRALQAQEDDGHFRGLLTGSLRLGGVFEFIVVAQSFGIVTELALVPILFLLGAMLVMSEAKPEHAQVKTLLEFVLAAIVVIFLWNSISSIWGQPEQFFTTDTGRNFIFPILMTIGCIPVFYVLYSYSHIEQARIQINQKTFQSDDLKQYARKRFFLIFMLRPWLLRRATRQFHNLPAKSNSDVDQIVSDILNYERGEEQPPEIDPTDGWSPYLARDFLVEHGLRTNDYHKGYDEYWASANYVDLDDHILPNNATFYIEGEEGVVKTLKLTGKFRDEFDGELGMVKLRAIARTLCEKATGNAEIDLDALLPDADDSNASIDISGAAITTWAERYPSGKGYEVFLTVSR
;
A
#
# COMPACT_ATOMS: atom_id res chain seq x y z
N MET A 1 7.50 -13.85 -3.73
CA MET A 1 6.77 -12.66 -3.21
C MET A 1 7.69 -11.45 -3.12
N GLY A 2 8.16 -10.88 -4.24
CA GLY A 2 9.17 -9.79 -4.24
C GLY A 2 8.76 -8.47 -4.90
N GLY A 3 7.55 -8.39 -5.47
CA GLY A 3 7.12 -7.22 -6.26
C GLY A 3 6.19 -6.23 -5.54
N ARG A 4 5.68 -6.56 -4.34
CA ARG A 4 4.69 -5.75 -3.62
C ARG A 4 5.30 -4.64 -2.74
N ALA A 5 6.61 -4.65 -2.52
CA ALA A 5 7.28 -3.69 -1.62
C ALA A 5 7.49 -2.29 -2.23
N LEU A 6 7.31 -2.10 -3.54
CA LEU A 6 7.52 -0.82 -4.24
C LEU A 6 6.23 -0.07 -4.57
N GLN A 7 5.06 -0.58 -4.18
CA GLN A 7 3.80 0.16 -4.22
C GLN A 7 3.65 0.99 -2.94
N ALA A 8 4.64 1.84 -2.65
CA ALA A 8 4.47 2.92 -1.69
C ALA A 8 3.59 3.98 -2.37
N GLN A 9 2.28 3.84 -2.16
CA GLN A 9 1.25 4.75 -2.60
C GLN A 9 1.30 5.97 -1.68
N GLU A 10 1.80 7.10 -2.18
CA GLU A 10 1.80 8.46 -1.60
C GLU A 10 2.19 8.61 -0.11
N ASP A 11 2.68 7.57 0.55
CA ASP A 11 2.88 7.59 2.00
C ASP A 11 4.37 7.42 2.36
N ASP A 12 4.92 8.46 2.97
CA ASP A 12 6.19 8.47 3.69
C ASP A 12 6.26 7.37 4.77
N GLY A 13 5.11 6.78 5.12
CA GLY A 13 4.94 5.59 5.94
C GLY A 13 5.84 4.41 5.58
N HIS A 14 6.21 4.20 4.30
CA HIS A 14 7.09 3.08 3.93
C HIS A 14 8.48 3.18 4.58
N PHE A 15 9.15 4.34 4.43
CA PHE A 15 10.49 4.55 5.00
C PHE A 15 10.44 4.70 6.53
N ARG A 16 9.36 5.26 7.08
CA ARG A 16 9.10 5.26 8.53
C ARG A 16 8.88 3.85 9.08
N GLY A 17 8.21 3.00 8.30
CA GLY A 17 8.00 1.58 8.58
C GLY A 17 9.31 0.79 8.59
N LEU A 18 10.23 1.09 7.68
CA LEU A 18 11.57 0.50 7.68
C LEU A 18 12.36 0.88 8.95
N LEU A 19 12.34 2.17 9.34
CA LEU A 19 13.00 2.64 10.57
C LEU A 19 12.47 1.93 11.82
N THR A 20 11.14 1.87 11.96
CA THR A 20 10.49 1.23 13.12
C THR A 20 10.60 -0.29 13.09
N GLY A 21 10.58 -0.90 11.90
CA GLY A 21 10.73 -2.33 11.69
C GLY A 21 12.12 -2.84 12.06
N SER A 22 13.18 -2.12 11.68
CA SER A 22 14.57 -2.46 12.03
C SER A 22 14.86 -2.35 13.54
N LEU A 23 14.06 -1.60 14.29
CA LEU A 23 14.19 -1.45 15.75
C LEU A 23 13.30 -2.41 16.55
N ARG A 24 12.48 -3.26 15.90
CA ARG A 24 11.65 -4.24 16.61
C ARG A 24 12.54 -5.30 17.29
N LEU A 25 12.06 -5.80 18.44
CA LEU A 25 12.73 -6.78 19.30
C LEU A 25 13.32 -7.98 18.54
N GLY A 26 12.72 -8.41 17.42
CA GLY A 26 13.24 -9.47 16.56
C GLY A 26 14.66 -9.22 16.04
N GLY A 27 15.01 -7.97 15.69
CA GLY A 27 16.37 -7.61 15.30
C GLY A 27 17.35 -7.76 16.45
N VAL A 28 16.96 -7.39 17.67
CA VAL A 28 17.81 -7.57 18.86
C VAL A 28 18.05 -9.06 19.15
N PHE A 29 17.05 -9.92 18.96
CA PHE A 29 17.17 -11.37 19.14
C PHE A 29 18.04 -12.05 18.07
N GLU A 30 17.83 -11.72 16.79
CA GLU A 30 18.65 -12.22 15.68
C GLU A 30 20.12 -11.89 15.90
N PHE A 31 20.42 -10.70 16.41
CA PHE A 31 21.77 -10.26 16.72
C PHE A 31 22.41 -10.95 17.94
N ILE A 32 21.66 -11.27 19.01
CA ILE A 32 22.21 -12.04 20.15
C ILE A 32 22.64 -13.44 19.70
N VAL A 33 21.87 -14.06 18.80
CA VAL A 33 22.18 -15.38 18.25
C VAL A 33 23.37 -15.33 17.29
N VAL A 34 23.49 -14.26 16.49
CA VAL A 34 24.58 -14.07 15.52
C VAL A 34 25.90 -13.59 16.18
N ALA A 35 25.83 -12.95 17.35
CA ALA A 35 27.01 -12.46 18.06
C ALA A 35 27.98 -13.57 18.47
N GLN A 36 27.52 -14.83 18.53
CA GLN A 36 28.38 -15.98 18.75
C GLN A 36 28.78 -16.62 17.42
N SER A 37 30.01 -16.39 16.99
CA SER A 37 30.59 -17.11 15.86
C SER A 37 30.81 -18.58 16.23
N PHE A 38 30.21 -19.48 15.46
CA PHE A 38 30.50 -20.91 15.55
C PHE A 38 31.82 -21.22 14.85
N GLY A 39 32.44 -22.36 15.16
CA GLY A 39 33.57 -22.84 14.38
C GLY A 39 33.13 -23.13 12.94
N ILE A 40 34.01 -22.89 11.97
CA ILE A 40 33.75 -23.02 10.52
C ILE A 40 33.05 -24.35 10.17
N VAL A 41 33.47 -25.47 10.77
CA VAL A 41 32.88 -26.79 10.52
C VAL A 41 31.44 -26.88 11.01
N THR A 42 31.17 -26.32 12.19
CA THR A 42 29.83 -26.28 12.77
C THR A 42 28.93 -25.40 11.90
N GLU A 43 29.37 -24.19 11.57
CA GLU A 43 28.60 -23.25 10.76
C GLU A 43 28.28 -23.80 9.36
N LEU A 44 29.26 -24.43 8.70
CA LEU A 44 29.10 -25.05 7.38
C LEU A 44 28.07 -26.19 7.38
N ALA A 45 27.94 -26.93 8.49
CA ALA A 45 26.92 -27.96 8.63
C ALA A 45 25.55 -27.37 9.01
N LEU A 46 25.53 -26.34 9.86
CA LEU A 46 24.32 -25.83 10.48
C LEU A 46 23.49 -24.97 9.52
N VAL A 47 24.13 -24.11 8.74
CA VAL A 47 23.47 -23.26 7.72
C VAL A 47 22.62 -24.08 6.73
N PRO A 48 23.13 -25.13 6.06
CA PRO A 48 22.32 -25.92 5.14
C PRO A 48 21.21 -26.72 5.85
N ILE A 49 21.43 -27.18 7.09
CA ILE A 49 20.39 -27.87 7.86
C ILE A 49 19.23 -26.92 8.18
N LEU A 50 19.53 -25.71 8.67
CA LEU A 50 18.50 -24.70 8.93
C LEU A 50 17.77 -24.28 7.65
N PHE A 51 18.50 -24.14 6.55
CA PHE A 51 17.91 -23.84 5.25
C PHE A 51 16.91 -24.93 4.82
N LEU A 52 17.29 -26.22 4.96
CA LEU A 52 16.40 -27.34 4.65
C LEU A 52 15.18 -27.39 5.56
N LEU A 53 15.35 -27.15 6.87
CA LEU A 53 14.24 -27.08 7.82
C LEU A 53 13.26 -25.95 7.48
N GLY A 54 13.79 -24.76 7.15
CA GLY A 54 12.98 -23.61 6.72
C GLY A 54 12.24 -23.88 5.41
N ALA A 55 12.91 -24.49 4.42
CA ALA A 55 12.28 -24.86 3.15
C ALA A 55 11.15 -25.89 3.35
N MET A 56 11.36 -26.89 4.21
CA MET A 56 10.32 -27.87 4.56
C MET A 56 9.15 -27.22 5.28
N LEU A 57 9.39 -26.24 6.17
CA LEU A 57 8.34 -25.51 6.86
C LEU A 57 7.46 -24.77 5.85
N VAL A 58 8.05 -23.99 4.95
CA VAL A 58 7.32 -23.25 3.91
C VAL A 58 6.52 -24.19 3.00
N MET A 59 7.07 -25.34 2.61
CA MET A 59 6.31 -26.33 1.83
C MET A 59 5.15 -26.96 2.62
N SER A 60 5.31 -27.14 3.94
CA SER A 60 4.26 -27.69 4.80
C SER A 60 3.09 -26.71 5.00
N GLU A 61 3.30 -25.41 4.80
CA GLU A 61 2.25 -24.38 4.87
C GLU A 61 1.36 -24.36 3.62
N ALA A 62 1.84 -24.88 2.49
CA ALA A 62 1.13 -24.80 1.22
C ALA A 62 -0.12 -25.70 1.13
N LYS A 63 -0.28 -26.68 2.03
CA LYS A 63 -1.44 -27.58 2.05
C LYS A 63 -1.92 -27.86 3.48
N PRO A 64 -3.23 -27.79 3.76
CA PRO A 64 -3.77 -28.04 5.10
C PRO A 64 -3.54 -29.49 5.60
N GLU A 65 -3.28 -30.43 4.68
CA GLU A 65 -2.95 -31.83 4.97
C GLU A 65 -1.63 -32.01 5.75
N HIS A 66 -0.76 -31.00 5.79
CA HIS A 66 0.56 -31.07 6.44
C HIS A 66 0.65 -30.31 7.77
N ALA A 67 -0.48 -29.93 8.37
CA ALA A 67 -0.52 -29.14 9.61
C ALA A 67 0.26 -29.79 10.79
N GLN A 68 0.25 -31.12 10.90
CA GLN A 68 1.02 -31.84 11.94
C GLN A 68 2.53 -31.72 11.73
N VAL A 69 3.00 -31.80 10.49
CA VAL A 69 4.42 -31.66 10.13
C VAL A 69 4.89 -30.22 10.37
N LYS A 70 4.05 -29.24 10.03
CA LYS A 70 4.28 -27.82 10.33
C LYS A 70 4.55 -27.61 11.82
N THR A 71 3.64 -28.07 12.67
CA THR A 71 3.74 -27.88 14.13
C THR A 71 5.01 -28.53 14.70
N LEU A 72 5.40 -29.70 14.18
CA LEU A 72 6.64 -30.37 14.58
C LEU A 72 7.88 -29.58 14.13
N LEU A 73 7.90 -29.09 12.89
CA LEU A 73 9.01 -28.27 12.37
C LEU A 73 9.15 -26.97 13.15
N GLU A 74 8.05 -26.30 13.48
CA GLU A 74 8.04 -25.11 14.34
C GLU A 74 8.61 -25.40 15.72
N PHE A 75 8.24 -26.53 16.34
CA PHE A 75 8.78 -26.95 17.62
C PHE A 75 10.29 -27.22 17.56
N VAL A 76 10.76 -27.91 16.51
CA VAL A 76 12.20 -28.20 16.31
C VAL A 76 12.97 -26.91 16.10
N LEU A 77 12.49 -26.00 15.26
CA LEU A 77 13.11 -24.68 15.03
C LEU A 77 13.15 -23.85 16.31
N ALA A 78 12.05 -23.81 17.07
CA ALA A 78 12.00 -23.12 18.36
C ALA A 78 12.99 -23.72 19.36
N ALA A 79 13.12 -25.04 19.42
CA ALA A 79 14.10 -25.71 20.28
C ALA A 79 15.54 -25.36 19.89
N ILE A 80 15.86 -25.31 18.59
CA ILE A 80 17.19 -24.88 18.11
C ILE A 80 17.48 -23.44 18.55
N VAL A 81 16.53 -22.53 18.42
CA VAL A 81 16.67 -21.13 18.87
C VAL A 81 16.92 -21.07 20.37
N VAL A 82 16.16 -21.82 21.18
CA VAL A 82 16.35 -21.88 22.65
C VAL A 82 17.72 -22.43 23.00
N ILE A 83 18.21 -23.46 22.30
CA ILE A 83 19.55 -24.03 22.51
C ILE A 83 20.64 -22.98 22.19
N PHE A 84 20.49 -22.20 21.12
CA PHE A 84 21.42 -21.13 20.80
C PHE A 84 21.38 -20.00 21.82
N LEU A 85 20.19 -19.59 22.28
CA LEU A 85 20.05 -18.60 23.34
C LEU A 85 20.69 -19.08 24.64
N TRP A 86 20.46 -20.33 25.03
CA TRP A 86 21.07 -20.92 26.23
C TRP A 86 22.60 -20.94 26.14
N ASN A 87 23.14 -21.40 25.00
CA ASN A 87 24.59 -21.39 24.76
C ASN A 87 25.16 -19.96 24.82
N SER A 88 24.48 -19.01 24.18
CA SER A 88 24.88 -17.59 24.18
C SER A 88 24.91 -17.01 25.59
N ILE A 89 23.82 -17.18 26.35
CA ILE A 89 23.71 -16.69 27.73
C ILE A 89 24.76 -17.35 28.64
N SER A 90 24.94 -18.67 28.51
CA SER A 90 25.94 -19.41 29.29
C SER A 90 27.38 -18.95 29.02
N SER A 91 27.69 -18.63 27.76
CA SER A 91 29.00 -18.11 27.36
C SER A 91 29.25 -16.71 27.96
N ILE A 92 28.24 -15.83 27.91
CA ILE A 92 28.29 -14.48 28.48
C ILE A 92 28.49 -14.54 30.01
N TRP A 93 27.77 -15.42 30.72
CA TRP A 93 27.95 -15.58 32.17
C TRP A 93 29.30 -16.20 32.56
N GLY A 94 29.88 -17.05 31.72
CA GLY A 94 31.18 -17.65 31.97
C GLY A 94 32.33 -16.64 31.90
N GLN A 95 32.25 -15.65 31.01
CA GLN A 95 33.32 -14.68 30.76
C GLN A 95 32.78 -13.26 30.41
N PRO A 96 32.16 -12.56 31.37
CA PRO A 96 31.49 -11.28 31.10
C PRO A 96 32.46 -10.19 30.61
N GLU A 97 33.71 -10.19 31.08
CA GLU A 97 34.72 -9.20 30.68
C GLU A 97 35.12 -9.29 29.20
N GLN A 98 35.07 -10.48 28.58
CA GLN A 98 35.31 -10.64 27.14
C GLN A 98 34.12 -10.19 26.29
N PHE A 99 32.92 -10.25 26.85
CA PHE A 99 31.71 -9.81 26.17
C PHE A 99 31.59 -8.28 26.14
N PHE A 100 31.88 -7.60 27.25
CA PHE A 100 31.84 -6.13 27.35
C PHE A 100 33.13 -5.45 26.84
N THR A 101 33.62 -5.86 25.67
CA THR A 101 34.75 -5.19 25.01
C THR A 101 34.29 -4.15 23.99
N THR A 102 35.15 -3.18 23.69
CA THR A 102 34.90 -2.17 22.65
C THR A 102 34.67 -2.81 21.28
N ASP A 103 35.34 -3.93 20.98
CA ASP A 103 35.20 -4.65 19.72
C ASP A 103 33.83 -5.35 19.61
N THR A 104 33.35 -6.01 20.67
CA THR A 104 31.99 -6.59 20.70
C THR A 104 30.93 -5.49 20.59
N GLY A 105 31.10 -4.38 21.31
CA GLY A 105 30.22 -3.22 21.22
C GLY A 105 30.20 -2.60 19.82
N ARG A 106 31.35 -2.51 19.15
CA ARG A 106 31.45 -2.05 17.76
C ARG A 106 30.80 -3.03 16.79
N ASN A 107 31.05 -4.32 16.93
CA ASN A 107 30.42 -5.37 16.11
C ASN A 107 28.90 -5.42 16.31
N PHE A 108 28.41 -5.03 17.48
CA PHE A 108 26.98 -4.90 17.78
C PHE A 108 26.35 -3.65 17.16
N ILE A 109 26.96 -2.48 17.38
CA ILE A 109 26.39 -1.18 16.96
C ILE A 109 26.56 -0.95 15.45
N PHE A 110 27.66 -1.41 14.85
CA PHE A 110 28.03 -1.09 13.48
C PHE A 110 27.00 -1.57 12.44
N PRO A 111 26.49 -2.82 12.50
CA PRO A 111 25.44 -3.26 11.58
C PRO A 111 24.14 -2.48 11.75
N ILE A 112 23.72 -2.15 12.97
CA ILE A 112 22.52 -1.35 13.24
C ILE A 112 22.68 0.06 12.66
N LEU A 113 23.83 0.70 12.88
CA LEU A 113 24.15 2.00 12.30
C LEU A 113 24.22 1.95 10.77
N MET A 114 24.74 0.87 10.20
CA MET A 114 24.75 0.68 8.75
C MET A 114 23.34 0.54 8.18
N THR A 115 22.49 -0.31 8.78
CA THR A 115 21.09 -0.48 8.36
C THR A 115 20.33 0.84 8.43
N ILE A 116 20.41 1.56 9.56
CA ILE A 116 19.77 2.86 9.73
C ILE A 116 20.38 3.90 8.78
N GLY A 117 21.70 3.88 8.59
CA GLY A 117 22.43 4.78 7.70
C GLY A 117 22.14 4.54 6.22
N CYS A 118 21.75 3.33 5.82
CA CYS A 118 21.33 3.02 4.46
C CYS A 118 19.96 3.62 4.10
N ILE A 119 19.07 3.80 5.08
CA ILE A 119 17.71 4.32 4.84
C ILE A 119 17.71 5.71 4.18
N PRO A 120 18.43 6.75 4.69
CA PRO A 120 18.48 8.05 4.04
C PRO A 120 19.14 7.97 2.65
N VAL A 121 20.13 7.09 2.44
CA VAL A 121 20.76 6.89 1.14
C VAL A 121 19.74 6.33 0.13
N PHE A 122 18.96 5.32 0.52
CA PHE A 122 17.91 4.76 -0.33
C PHE A 122 16.80 5.76 -0.61
N TYR A 123 16.44 6.60 0.36
CA TYR A 123 15.44 7.65 0.15
C TYR A 123 15.90 8.70 -0.89
N VAL A 124 17.17 9.12 -0.83
CA VAL A 124 17.75 10.04 -1.82
C VAL A 124 17.78 9.37 -3.21
N LEU A 125 18.16 8.09 -3.28
CA LEU A 125 18.16 7.35 -4.55
C LEU A 125 16.75 7.19 -5.13
N TYR A 126 15.77 6.91 -4.28
CA TYR A 126 14.35 6.84 -4.64
C TYR A 126 13.84 8.17 -5.21
N SER A 127 14.17 9.28 -4.53
CA SER A 127 13.84 10.63 -4.98
C SER A 127 14.50 10.96 -6.33
N TYR A 128 15.79 10.61 -6.48
CA TYR A 128 16.52 10.79 -7.74
C TYR A 128 15.91 10.00 -8.90
N SER A 129 15.48 8.76 -8.66
CA SER A 129 14.79 7.95 -9.68
C SER A 129 13.53 8.63 -10.20
N HIS A 130 12.72 9.21 -9.31
CA HIS A 130 11.53 9.95 -9.69
C HIS A 130 11.81 11.27 -10.39
N ILE A 131 12.91 11.96 -10.05
CA ILE A 131 13.37 13.14 -10.79
C ILE A 131 13.70 12.79 -12.25
N GLU A 132 14.39 11.67 -12.48
CA GLU A 132 14.73 11.27 -13.85
C GLU A 132 13.49 10.83 -14.64
N GLN A 133 12.57 10.09 -14.00
CA GLN A 133 11.28 9.75 -14.62
C GLN A 133 10.48 11.01 -14.98
N ALA A 134 10.39 11.97 -14.05
CA ALA A 134 9.72 13.25 -14.25
C ALA A 134 10.34 14.04 -15.42
N ARG A 135 11.67 14.06 -15.51
CA ARG A 135 12.40 14.69 -16.61
C ARG A 135 12.05 14.06 -17.95
N ILE A 136 12.03 12.73 -18.03
CA ILE A 136 11.69 11.99 -19.26
C ILE A 136 10.26 12.33 -19.69
N GLN A 137 9.30 12.27 -18.76
CA GLN A 137 7.90 12.58 -19.04
C GLN A 137 7.74 14.02 -19.56
N ILE A 138 8.28 15.03 -18.86
CA ILE A 138 8.19 16.44 -19.28
C ILE A 138 8.77 16.66 -20.69
N ASN A 139 9.87 15.96 -21.03
CA ASN A 139 10.50 16.08 -22.34
C ASN A 139 9.67 15.45 -23.47
N GLN A 140 8.89 14.40 -23.18
CA GLN A 140 8.06 13.71 -24.17
C GLN A 140 6.88 14.56 -24.68
N LYS A 141 6.54 15.67 -24.01
CA LYS A 141 5.43 16.54 -24.42
C LYS A 141 5.80 17.39 -25.63
N THR A 142 5.31 17.02 -26.81
CA THR A 142 5.66 17.68 -28.08
C THR A 142 5.07 19.11 -28.24
N PHE A 143 3.96 19.42 -27.56
CA PHE A 143 3.18 20.65 -27.80
C PHE A 143 3.60 21.89 -27.00
N GLN A 144 4.61 21.79 -26.13
CA GLN A 144 5.09 22.91 -25.32
C GLN A 144 6.47 23.37 -25.75
N SER A 145 6.73 24.68 -25.58
CA SER A 145 8.05 25.26 -25.87
C SER A 145 9.12 24.67 -24.95
N ASP A 146 10.35 24.55 -25.46
CA ASP A 146 11.46 23.99 -24.71
C ASP A 146 11.86 24.87 -23.51
N ASP A 147 11.60 26.18 -23.58
CA ASP A 147 11.78 27.13 -22.49
C ASP A 147 10.83 26.82 -21.31
N LEU A 148 9.53 26.59 -21.61
CA LEU A 148 8.53 26.25 -20.60
C LEU A 148 8.85 24.90 -19.94
N LYS A 149 9.30 23.90 -20.71
CA LYS A 149 9.76 22.62 -20.18
C LYS A 149 10.99 22.77 -19.29
N GLN A 150 11.92 23.66 -19.64
CA GLN A 150 13.09 23.93 -18.80
C GLN A 150 12.67 24.62 -17.49
N TYR A 151 11.77 25.59 -17.57
CA TYR A 151 11.22 26.28 -16.40
C TYR A 151 10.50 25.31 -15.46
N ALA A 152 9.59 24.49 -16.00
CA ALA A 152 8.86 23.46 -15.24
C ALA A 152 9.80 22.48 -14.53
N ARG A 153 10.83 21.96 -15.22
CA ARG A 153 11.83 21.08 -14.60
C ARG A 153 12.54 21.77 -13.43
N LYS A 154 13.07 22.98 -13.65
CA LYS A 154 13.78 23.73 -12.60
C LYS A 154 12.86 23.96 -11.40
N ARG A 155 11.62 24.39 -11.64
CA ARG A 155 10.66 24.72 -10.59
C ARG A 155 10.23 23.48 -9.80
N PHE A 156 9.79 22.42 -10.47
CA PHE A 156 9.35 21.19 -9.82
C PHE A 156 10.48 20.49 -9.07
N PHE A 157 11.68 20.41 -9.66
CA PHE A 157 12.80 19.73 -9.00
C PHE A 157 13.32 20.52 -7.79
N LEU A 158 13.33 21.86 -7.84
CA LEU A 158 13.80 22.66 -6.71
C LEU A 158 12.85 22.60 -5.51
N ILE A 159 11.53 22.52 -5.75
CA ILE A 159 10.51 22.52 -4.70
C ILE A 159 10.24 21.10 -4.19
N PHE A 160 10.18 20.11 -5.08
CA PHE A 160 9.76 18.74 -4.76
C PHE A 160 10.92 17.71 -4.80
N MET A 161 12.18 18.15 -4.71
CA MET A 161 13.37 17.27 -4.78
C MET A 161 13.30 16.07 -3.84
N LEU A 162 12.89 16.31 -2.59
CA LEU A 162 12.78 15.31 -1.52
C LEU A 162 11.31 14.94 -1.28
N ARG A 163 10.41 15.22 -2.22
CA ARG A 163 8.98 14.91 -2.14
C ARG A 163 8.52 14.24 -3.43
N PRO A 164 8.94 12.99 -3.67
CA PRO A 164 8.71 12.30 -4.94
C PRO A 164 7.23 12.17 -5.32
N TRP A 165 6.31 12.08 -4.36
CA TRP A 165 4.87 12.01 -4.63
C TRP A 165 4.35 13.34 -5.21
N LEU A 166 4.72 14.47 -4.63
CA LEU A 166 4.38 15.80 -5.16
C LEU A 166 4.99 16.04 -6.52
N LEU A 167 6.21 15.55 -6.75
CA LEU A 167 6.85 15.65 -8.05
C LEU A 167 6.06 14.89 -9.12
N ARG A 168 5.61 13.67 -8.81
CA ARG A 168 4.78 12.87 -9.71
C ARG A 168 3.43 13.52 -9.97
N ARG A 169 2.82 14.11 -8.95
CA ARG A 169 1.58 14.88 -9.09
C ARG A 169 1.76 16.10 -9.99
N ALA A 170 2.84 16.87 -9.78
CA ALA A 170 3.18 18.02 -10.60
C ALA A 170 3.42 17.63 -12.06
N THR A 171 4.13 16.52 -12.32
CA THR A 171 4.34 16.06 -13.71
C THR A 171 3.03 15.62 -14.35
N ARG A 172 2.15 14.90 -13.64
CA ARG A 172 0.84 14.50 -14.15
C ARG A 172 -0.04 15.71 -14.48
N GLN A 173 -0.15 16.68 -13.57
CA GLN A 173 -0.93 17.89 -13.80
C GLN A 173 -0.36 18.73 -14.95
N PHE A 174 0.97 18.81 -15.05
CA PHE A 174 1.64 19.44 -16.19
C PHE A 174 1.40 18.72 -17.51
N HIS A 175 1.17 17.39 -17.51
CA HIS A 175 0.79 16.63 -18.71
C HIS A 175 -0.66 16.90 -19.11
N ASN A 176 -1.58 16.84 -18.13
CA ASN A 176 -3.02 16.94 -18.37
C ASN A 176 -3.45 18.37 -18.73
N LEU A 177 -2.84 19.40 -18.13
CA LEU A 177 -3.15 20.79 -18.44
C LEU A 177 -2.30 21.31 -19.61
N PRO A 178 -2.89 22.03 -20.58
CA PRO A 178 -2.13 22.76 -21.58
C PRO A 178 -1.55 24.02 -20.93
N ALA A 179 -0.49 23.88 -20.12
CA ALA A 179 0.27 25.04 -19.64
C ALA A 179 0.85 25.78 -20.84
N LYS A 180 0.52 27.07 -20.97
CA LYS A 180 0.94 27.96 -22.07
C LYS A 180 1.99 28.96 -21.61
N SER A 181 2.11 29.18 -20.30
CA SER A 181 2.93 30.22 -19.69
C SER A 181 3.62 29.75 -18.40
N ASN A 182 4.66 30.48 -17.98
CA ASN A 182 5.35 30.20 -16.72
C ASN A 182 4.45 30.35 -15.49
N SER A 183 3.45 31.24 -15.54
CA SER A 183 2.46 31.38 -14.46
C SER A 183 1.60 30.13 -14.29
N ASP A 184 1.34 29.38 -15.37
CA ASP A 184 0.59 28.12 -15.27
C ASP A 184 1.39 27.06 -14.49
N VAL A 185 2.72 27.07 -14.63
CA VAL A 185 3.62 26.19 -13.85
C VAL A 185 3.60 26.57 -12.38
N ASP A 186 3.64 27.87 -12.07
CA ASP A 186 3.53 28.35 -10.68
C ASP A 186 2.15 28.08 -10.08
N GLN A 187 1.09 28.14 -10.88
CA GLN A 187 -0.26 27.76 -10.45
C GLN A 187 -0.32 26.28 -10.07
N ILE A 188 0.23 25.38 -10.90
CA ILE A 188 0.31 23.94 -10.59
C ILE A 188 1.01 23.70 -9.25
N VAL A 189 2.14 24.37 -9.00
CA VAL A 189 2.85 24.24 -7.72
C VAL A 189 1.97 24.73 -6.57
N SER A 190 1.31 25.88 -6.74
CA SER A 190 0.47 26.48 -5.70
C SER A 190 -0.75 25.61 -5.38
N ASP A 191 -1.39 25.03 -6.39
CA ASP A 191 -2.53 24.13 -6.25
C ASP A 191 -2.14 22.88 -5.44
N ILE A 192 -0.99 22.28 -5.76
CA ILE A 192 -0.47 21.11 -5.05
C ILE A 192 -0.18 21.44 -3.59
N LEU A 193 0.47 22.57 -3.31
CA LEU A 193 0.78 22.98 -1.94
C LEU A 193 -0.47 23.35 -1.14
N ASN A 194 -1.46 23.97 -1.77
CA ASN A 194 -2.75 24.28 -1.14
C ASN A 194 -3.52 23.00 -0.84
N TYR A 195 -3.49 22.02 -1.75
CA TYR A 195 -4.12 20.73 -1.53
C TYR A 195 -3.50 19.99 -0.34
N GLU A 196 -2.17 19.95 -0.23
CA GLU A 196 -1.46 19.33 0.91
C GLU A 196 -1.86 20.00 2.23
N ARG A 197 -1.99 21.33 2.25
CA ARG A 197 -2.50 22.04 3.43
C ARG A 197 -3.94 21.66 3.77
N GLY A 198 -4.77 21.44 2.74
CA GLY A 198 -6.14 20.93 2.90
C GLY A 198 -6.21 19.49 3.39
N GLU A 199 -5.20 18.66 3.11
CA GLU A 199 -5.10 17.33 3.73
C GLU A 199 -4.83 17.40 5.23
N GLU A 200 -3.93 18.30 5.65
CA GLU A 200 -3.63 18.49 7.08
C GLU A 200 -4.83 19.06 7.86
N GLN A 201 -5.67 19.87 7.20
CA GLN A 201 -6.88 20.45 7.76
C GLN A 201 -8.02 20.41 6.73
N PRO A 202 -8.77 19.29 6.67
CA PRO A 202 -9.87 19.14 5.72
C PRO A 202 -10.92 20.24 5.89
N PRO A 203 -11.34 20.92 4.81
CA PRO A 203 -12.45 21.86 4.88
C PRO A 203 -13.73 21.13 5.28
N GLU A 204 -14.54 21.75 6.12
CA GLU A 204 -15.88 21.27 6.44
C GLU A 204 -16.78 21.44 5.21
N ILE A 205 -17.42 20.35 4.80
CA ILE A 205 -18.37 20.31 3.69
C ILE A 205 -19.72 19.92 4.27
N ASP A 206 -20.79 20.59 3.83
CA ASP A 206 -22.14 20.23 4.23
C ASP A 206 -22.43 18.79 3.76
N PRO A 207 -22.86 17.87 4.66
CA PRO A 207 -23.22 16.52 4.28
C PRO A 207 -24.23 16.41 3.14
N THR A 208 -25.05 17.44 2.88
CA THR A 208 -25.99 17.44 1.74
C THR A 208 -25.30 17.66 0.39
N ASP A 209 -24.15 18.33 0.39
CA ASP A 209 -23.44 18.69 -0.85
C ASP A 209 -22.49 17.57 -1.31
N GLY A 210 -22.13 16.63 -0.44
CA GLY A 210 -21.29 15.47 -0.81
C GLY A 210 -20.30 15.10 0.30
N TRP A 211 -19.17 14.52 -0.09
CA TRP A 211 -18.11 14.14 0.84
C TRP A 211 -16.81 14.90 0.56
N SER A 212 -16.03 15.12 1.63
CA SER A 212 -14.68 15.68 1.50
C SER A 212 -13.76 14.69 0.79
N PRO A 213 -13.08 15.08 -0.31
CA PRO A 213 -12.11 14.22 -1.00
C PRO A 213 -10.97 13.73 -0.11
N TYR A 214 -10.68 14.48 0.96
CA TYR A 214 -9.65 14.17 1.94
C TYR A 214 -10.08 13.11 2.94
N LEU A 215 -11.37 13.05 3.28
CA LEU A 215 -11.91 12.02 4.17
C LEU A 215 -12.35 10.77 3.38
N ALA A 216 -12.97 10.97 2.22
CA ALA A 216 -13.51 9.91 1.37
C ALA A 216 -12.42 8.93 0.88
N ARG A 217 -11.20 9.41 0.62
CA ARG A 217 -10.04 8.58 0.27
C ARG A 217 -9.70 7.52 1.32
N ASP A 218 -10.01 7.82 2.58
CA ASP A 218 -9.63 7.00 3.72
C ASP A 218 -10.77 6.09 4.21
N PHE A 219 -11.94 6.13 3.55
CA PHE A 219 -13.11 5.34 3.95
C PHE A 219 -12.82 3.83 3.98
N LEU A 220 -12.04 3.31 3.05
CA LEU A 220 -11.79 1.86 2.95
C LEU A 220 -10.32 1.46 3.23
N VAL A 221 -9.58 2.29 3.98
CA VAL A 221 -8.17 2.00 4.35
C VAL A 221 -8.03 0.67 5.10
N GLU A 222 -8.97 0.33 5.98
CA GLU A 222 -8.97 -0.92 6.74
C GLU A 222 -9.03 -2.18 5.84
N HIS A 223 -9.60 -2.04 4.65
CA HIS A 223 -9.70 -3.09 3.63
C HIS A 223 -8.59 -3.01 2.58
N GLY A 224 -7.60 -2.13 2.77
CA GLY A 224 -6.51 -1.90 1.82
C GLY A 224 -6.89 -1.07 0.60
N LEU A 225 -8.07 -0.44 0.58
CA LEU A 225 -8.61 0.34 -0.53
C LEU A 225 -8.52 1.84 -0.27
N ARG A 226 -7.31 2.35 -0.07
CA ARG A 226 -7.06 3.80 -0.01
C ARG A 226 -6.92 4.36 -1.43
N THR A 227 -7.67 5.42 -1.76
CA THR A 227 -7.54 6.05 -3.08
C THR A 227 -6.28 6.92 -3.19
N ASN A 228 -5.82 7.16 -4.41
CA ASN A 228 -4.80 8.18 -4.70
C ASN A 228 -5.32 9.61 -4.48
N ASP A 229 -4.47 10.60 -4.71
CA ASP A 229 -4.85 12.01 -4.75
C ASP A 229 -6.03 12.31 -5.69
N TYR A 230 -6.96 13.13 -5.20
CA TYR A 230 -8.13 13.57 -5.95
C TYR A 230 -7.72 14.64 -6.96
N HIS A 231 -7.94 14.36 -8.23
CA HIS A 231 -7.40 15.17 -9.31
C HIS A 231 -8.36 15.30 -10.49
N LYS A 232 -8.15 16.35 -11.29
CA LYS A 232 -8.97 16.64 -12.46
C LYS A 232 -8.66 15.65 -13.60
N GLY A 233 -9.70 14.96 -14.07
CA GLY A 233 -9.72 14.19 -15.29
C GLY A 233 -10.03 15.04 -16.53
N TYR A 234 -10.64 14.43 -17.55
CA TYR A 234 -11.09 15.16 -18.73
C TYR A 234 -12.33 16.02 -18.43
N ASP A 235 -13.36 15.40 -17.83
CA ASP A 235 -14.65 16.05 -17.56
C ASP A 235 -14.89 16.27 -16.05
N GLU A 236 -14.45 15.33 -15.21
CA GLU A 236 -14.75 15.32 -13.77
C GLU A 236 -13.48 15.14 -12.91
N TYR A 237 -13.58 15.46 -11.62
CA TYR A 237 -12.53 15.15 -10.65
C TYR A 237 -12.74 13.75 -10.11
N TRP A 238 -11.65 12.97 -10.02
CA TRP A 238 -11.73 11.59 -9.56
C TRP A 238 -10.45 11.13 -8.85
N ALA A 239 -10.57 10.03 -8.10
CA ALA A 239 -9.45 9.22 -7.66
C ALA A 239 -9.83 7.74 -7.63
N SER A 240 -8.83 6.87 -7.70
CA SER A 240 -9.01 5.42 -7.56
C SER A 240 -8.03 4.81 -6.59
N ALA A 241 -8.46 3.72 -5.96
CA ALA A 241 -7.64 2.80 -5.20
C ALA A 241 -7.05 1.71 -6.09
N ASN A 242 -5.95 1.13 -5.64
CA ASN A 242 -5.41 -0.08 -6.25
C ASN A 242 -6.35 -1.27 -6.01
N TYR A 243 -6.16 -2.33 -6.80
CA TYR A 243 -6.92 -3.56 -6.63
C TYR A 243 -6.53 -4.27 -5.32
N VAL A 244 -7.53 -4.78 -4.61
CA VAL A 244 -7.36 -5.70 -3.49
C VAL A 244 -7.90 -7.07 -3.87
N ASP A 245 -7.11 -8.11 -3.60
CA ASP A 245 -7.50 -9.50 -3.83
C ASP A 245 -8.63 -9.88 -2.87
N LEU A 246 -9.72 -10.43 -3.42
CA LEU A 246 -10.90 -10.86 -2.67
C LEU A 246 -10.78 -12.31 -2.18
N ASP A 247 -9.93 -13.11 -2.81
CA ASP A 247 -9.70 -14.51 -2.50
C ASP A 247 -8.23 -14.92 -2.77
N ASP A 248 -7.87 -16.15 -2.38
CA ASP A 248 -6.51 -16.68 -2.46
C ASP A 248 -6.27 -17.55 -3.71
N HIS A 249 -7.09 -17.39 -4.75
CA HIS A 249 -6.92 -18.13 -6.01
C HIS A 249 -5.65 -17.68 -6.76
N ILE A 250 -5.15 -18.53 -7.66
CA ILE A 250 -3.99 -18.22 -8.52
C ILE A 250 -4.24 -16.94 -9.35
N LEU A 251 -5.48 -16.75 -9.78
CA LEU A 251 -5.98 -15.54 -10.43
C LEU A 251 -7.13 -15.01 -9.57
N PRO A 252 -6.84 -14.14 -8.60
CA PRO A 252 -7.84 -13.78 -7.62
C PRO A 252 -8.92 -12.89 -8.20
N ASN A 253 -10.13 -13.03 -7.65
CA ASN A 253 -11.16 -12.01 -7.81
C ASN A 253 -10.67 -10.73 -7.12
N ASN A 254 -11.03 -9.56 -7.64
CA ASN A 254 -10.49 -8.30 -7.11
C ASN A 254 -11.56 -7.25 -6.89
N ALA A 255 -11.29 -6.33 -5.97
CA ALA A 255 -12.09 -5.14 -5.75
C ALA A 255 -11.26 -3.88 -5.93
N THR A 256 -11.92 -2.81 -6.37
CA THR A 256 -11.33 -1.47 -6.47
C THR A 256 -12.37 -0.42 -6.11
N PHE A 257 -11.91 0.73 -5.64
CA PHE A 257 -12.73 1.81 -5.14
C PHE A 257 -12.40 3.12 -5.85
N TYR A 258 -13.42 3.87 -6.23
CA TYR A 258 -13.32 5.14 -6.93
C TYR A 258 -14.13 6.21 -6.20
N ILE A 259 -13.64 7.43 -6.26
CA ILE A 259 -14.36 8.64 -5.83
C ILE A 259 -14.42 9.60 -7.01
N GLU A 260 -15.57 10.17 -7.30
CA GLU A 260 -15.85 11.01 -8.46
C GLU A 260 -16.69 12.22 -8.05
N GLY A 261 -16.53 13.36 -8.73
CA GLY A 261 -17.27 14.59 -8.42
C GLY A 261 -16.64 15.86 -8.98
N GLU A 262 -16.76 16.94 -8.21
CA GLU A 262 -16.35 18.29 -8.57
C GLU A 262 -15.13 18.77 -7.78
N GLU A 263 -14.63 19.96 -8.10
CA GLU A 263 -13.49 20.53 -7.39
C GLU A 263 -13.79 20.69 -5.89
N GLY A 264 -13.07 19.92 -5.08
CA GLY A 264 -13.19 19.96 -3.61
C GLY A 264 -14.37 19.18 -3.03
N VAL A 265 -15.24 18.57 -3.85
CA VAL A 265 -16.43 17.84 -3.36
C VAL A 265 -16.61 16.53 -4.13
N VAL A 266 -16.62 15.41 -3.41
CA VAL A 266 -16.97 14.10 -3.97
C VAL A 266 -18.48 13.95 -4.00
N LYS A 267 -19.03 13.61 -5.17
CA LYS A 267 -20.46 13.41 -5.41
C LYS A 267 -20.84 11.94 -5.50
N THR A 268 -19.89 11.10 -5.94
CA THR A 268 -20.12 9.67 -6.15
C THR A 268 -18.98 8.85 -5.56
N LEU A 269 -19.34 7.84 -4.78
CA LEU A 269 -18.44 6.80 -4.26
C LEU A 269 -18.77 5.50 -4.99
N LYS A 270 -17.79 4.87 -5.65
CA LYS A 270 -18.02 3.68 -6.48
C LYS A 270 -17.10 2.54 -6.06
N LEU A 271 -17.69 1.41 -5.69
CA LEU A 271 -17.01 0.15 -5.42
C LEU A 271 -17.27 -0.83 -6.56
N THR A 272 -16.23 -1.42 -7.11
CA THR A 272 -16.33 -2.44 -8.16
C THR A 272 -15.66 -3.72 -7.71
N GLY A 273 -16.37 -4.84 -7.78
CA GLY A 273 -15.84 -6.19 -7.61
C GLY A 273 -15.80 -6.92 -8.96
N LYS A 274 -14.70 -7.60 -9.26
CA LYS A 274 -14.48 -8.34 -10.50
C LYS A 274 -14.36 -9.82 -10.19
N PHE A 275 -15.24 -10.60 -10.77
CA PHE A 275 -15.36 -12.03 -10.54
C PHE A 275 -15.14 -12.83 -11.82
N ARG A 276 -14.60 -14.04 -11.66
CA ARG A 276 -14.34 -14.99 -12.75
C ARG A 276 -15.13 -16.27 -12.49
N ASP A 277 -15.84 -16.75 -13.52
CA ASP A 277 -16.69 -17.94 -13.41
C ASP A 277 -15.89 -19.24 -13.20
N GLU A 278 -14.59 -19.23 -13.55
CA GLU A 278 -13.70 -20.40 -13.39
C GLU A 278 -13.36 -20.68 -11.91
N PHE A 279 -13.63 -19.74 -11.00
CA PHE A 279 -13.33 -19.86 -9.57
C PHE A 279 -14.59 -19.64 -8.73
N ASP A 280 -14.64 -20.28 -7.56
CA ASP A 280 -15.75 -20.08 -6.63
C ASP A 280 -15.72 -18.64 -6.09
N GLY A 281 -16.73 -17.86 -6.48
CA GLY A 281 -16.87 -16.46 -6.09
C GLY A 281 -17.50 -16.25 -4.72
N GLU A 282 -17.97 -17.29 -4.03
CA GLU A 282 -18.75 -17.14 -2.78
C GLU A 282 -17.94 -16.43 -1.69
N LEU A 283 -16.70 -16.87 -1.46
CA LEU A 283 -15.79 -16.22 -0.49
C LEU A 283 -15.46 -14.77 -0.89
N GLY A 284 -15.23 -14.53 -2.18
CA GLY A 284 -14.93 -13.19 -2.69
C GLY A 284 -16.13 -12.25 -2.55
N MET A 285 -17.35 -12.76 -2.75
CA MET A 285 -18.60 -12.03 -2.59
C MET A 285 -18.83 -11.66 -1.13
N VAL A 286 -18.63 -12.59 -0.19
CA VAL A 286 -18.70 -12.31 1.26
C VAL A 286 -17.76 -11.17 1.64
N LYS A 287 -16.53 -11.19 1.12
CA LYS A 287 -15.55 -10.12 1.38
C LYS A 287 -15.96 -8.80 0.73
N LEU A 288 -16.48 -8.82 -0.50
CA LEU A 288 -16.99 -7.62 -1.17
C LEU A 288 -18.17 -6.99 -0.39
N ARG A 289 -19.10 -7.81 0.11
CA ARG A 289 -20.22 -7.34 0.95
C ARG A 289 -19.74 -6.69 2.25
N ALA A 290 -18.69 -7.24 2.87
CA ALA A 290 -18.08 -6.61 4.05
C ALA A 290 -17.48 -5.23 3.73
N ILE A 291 -16.79 -5.10 2.59
CA ILE A 291 -16.23 -3.81 2.13
C ILE A 291 -17.35 -2.82 1.82
N ALA A 292 -18.39 -3.26 1.11
CA ALA A 292 -19.57 -2.46 0.80
C ALA A 292 -20.26 -1.93 2.07
N ARG A 293 -20.34 -2.76 3.12
CA ARG A 293 -20.90 -2.37 4.41
C ARG A 293 -20.13 -1.22 5.04
N THR A 294 -18.81 -1.35 5.16
CA THR A 294 -17.96 -0.25 5.64
C THR A 294 -18.16 1.02 4.81
N LEU A 295 -18.26 0.90 3.48
CA LEU A 295 -18.45 2.07 2.61
C LEU A 295 -19.77 2.78 2.91
N CYS A 296 -20.88 2.02 2.96
CA CYS A 296 -22.20 2.59 3.22
C CYS A 296 -22.31 3.16 4.63
N GLU A 297 -21.74 2.50 5.65
CA GLU A 297 -21.71 3.00 7.03
C GLU A 297 -20.99 4.36 7.11
N LYS A 298 -19.81 4.48 6.48
CA LYS A 298 -19.04 5.74 6.47
C LYS A 298 -19.69 6.82 5.60
N ALA A 299 -20.36 6.45 4.51
CA ALA A 299 -21.01 7.40 3.62
C ALA A 299 -22.32 7.96 4.19
N THR A 300 -23.11 7.13 4.88
CA THR A 300 -24.47 7.47 5.36
C THR A 300 -24.57 7.75 6.86
N GLY A 301 -23.53 7.43 7.65
CA GLY A 301 -23.49 7.69 9.09
C GLY A 301 -24.14 6.61 9.94
N ASN A 302 -23.81 5.33 9.69
CA ASN A 302 -24.25 4.13 10.43
C ASN A 302 -25.72 3.70 10.23
N ALA A 303 -26.27 3.80 9.01
CA ALA A 303 -27.51 3.08 8.70
C ALA A 303 -27.20 1.57 8.51
N GLU A 304 -27.86 0.69 9.27
CA GLU A 304 -27.83 -0.75 8.98
C GLU A 304 -28.52 -0.99 7.62
N ILE A 305 -27.73 -1.38 6.63
CA ILE A 305 -28.21 -1.69 5.28
C ILE A 305 -28.07 -3.18 5.06
N ASP A 306 -29.18 -3.82 4.71
CA ASP A 306 -29.19 -5.22 4.29
C ASP A 306 -28.59 -5.35 2.89
N LEU A 307 -27.26 -5.50 2.84
CA LEU A 307 -26.49 -5.65 1.61
C LEU A 307 -26.59 -7.04 0.99
N ASP A 308 -27.08 -8.05 1.74
CA ASP A 308 -27.31 -9.39 1.21
C ASP A 308 -28.50 -9.42 0.25
N ALA A 309 -29.47 -8.52 0.43
CA ALA A 309 -30.57 -8.30 -0.52
C ALA A 309 -30.24 -7.32 -1.65
N LEU A 310 -29.20 -6.48 -1.48
CA LEU A 310 -28.89 -5.36 -2.37
C LEU A 310 -27.85 -5.69 -3.43
N LEU A 311 -26.82 -6.48 -3.08
CA LEU A 311 -25.74 -6.82 -4.00
C LEU A 311 -26.16 -8.02 -4.87
N PRO A 312 -26.20 -7.85 -6.20
CA PRO A 312 -26.69 -8.87 -7.10
C PRO A 312 -25.74 -10.08 -7.20
N ASP A 313 -26.32 -11.29 -7.20
CA ASP A 313 -25.59 -12.53 -7.44
C ASP A 313 -25.54 -12.81 -8.95
N ALA A 314 -24.52 -12.26 -9.62
CA ALA A 314 -24.08 -12.51 -11.01
C ALA A 314 -25.07 -12.24 -12.18
N ASP A 315 -26.39 -12.33 -11.97
CA ASP A 315 -27.42 -12.06 -12.96
C ASP A 315 -27.68 -10.55 -13.06
N ASP A 316 -27.91 -10.04 -14.28
CA ASP A 316 -28.20 -8.64 -14.64
C ASP A 316 -29.39 -8.08 -13.82
N SER A 317 -29.10 -7.70 -12.57
CA SER A 317 -30.07 -7.24 -11.60
C SER A 317 -29.59 -5.94 -11.01
N ASN A 318 -30.50 -4.97 -11.02
CA ASN A 318 -30.24 -3.61 -10.56
C ASN A 318 -31.11 -3.37 -9.33
N ALA A 319 -30.51 -2.92 -8.24
CA ALA A 319 -31.23 -2.43 -7.07
C ALA A 319 -30.86 -0.97 -6.81
N SER A 320 -31.82 -0.19 -6.32
CA SER A 320 -31.64 1.21 -5.97
C SER A 320 -32.43 1.52 -4.70
N ILE A 321 -31.77 2.14 -3.72
CA ILE A 321 -32.40 2.58 -2.47
C ILE A 321 -31.86 3.98 -2.13
N ASP A 322 -32.73 4.87 -1.66
CA ASP A 322 -32.35 6.16 -1.11
C ASP A 322 -32.35 6.11 0.42
N ILE A 323 -31.20 6.42 1.04
CA ILE A 323 -31.03 6.42 2.49
C ILE A 323 -30.35 7.71 2.90
N SER A 324 -31.01 8.48 3.78
CA SER A 324 -30.47 9.73 4.34
C SER A 324 -30.00 10.73 3.27
N GLY A 325 -30.70 10.80 2.13
CA GLY A 325 -30.38 11.70 1.01
C GLY A 325 -29.20 11.24 0.15
N ALA A 326 -28.75 9.98 0.29
CA ALA A 326 -27.79 9.35 -0.59
C ALA A 326 -28.47 8.23 -1.39
N ALA A 327 -28.33 8.28 -2.71
CA ALA A 327 -28.83 7.24 -3.61
C ALA A 327 -27.78 6.11 -3.70
N ILE A 328 -28.15 4.91 -3.24
CA ILE A 328 -27.33 3.71 -3.35
C ILE A 328 -27.86 2.88 -4.50
N THR A 329 -27.05 2.70 -5.55
CA THR A 329 -27.40 1.85 -6.69
C THR A 329 -26.39 0.72 -6.84
N THR A 330 -26.88 -0.49 -7.04
CA THR A 330 -26.09 -1.68 -7.31
C THR A 330 -26.52 -2.30 -8.63
N TRP A 331 -25.55 -2.82 -9.37
CA TRP A 331 -25.82 -3.61 -10.57
C TRP A 331 -24.69 -4.59 -10.84
N ALA A 332 -24.98 -5.66 -11.57
CA ALA A 332 -24.00 -6.57 -12.13
C ALA A 332 -24.00 -6.49 -13.65
N GLU A 333 -22.83 -6.68 -14.26
CA GLU A 333 -22.70 -6.81 -15.72
C GLU A 333 -21.77 -7.99 -16.04
N ARG A 334 -22.18 -8.81 -17.00
CA ARG A 334 -21.35 -9.93 -17.46
C ARG A 334 -20.33 -9.49 -18.51
N TYR A 335 -19.12 -10.04 -18.46
CA TYR A 335 -18.13 -9.75 -19.49
C TYR A 335 -18.62 -10.18 -20.88
N PRO A 336 -18.27 -9.45 -21.95
CA PRO A 336 -18.58 -9.86 -23.32
C PRO A 336 -18.00 -11.24 -23.70
N SER A 337 -16.97 -11.70 -22.99
CA SER A 337 -16.35 -13.01 -23.15
C SER A 337 -17.16 -14.16 -22.52
N GLY A 338 -18.13 -13.84 -21.65
CA GLY A 338 -18.93 -14.81 -20.89
C GLY A 338 -18.16 -15.59 -19.82
N LYS A 339 -16.97 -15.12 -19.42
CA LYS A 339 -16.06 -15.82 -18.48
C LYS A 339 -15.93 -15.14 -17.11
N GLY A 340 -16.97 -14.43 -16.68
CA GLY A 340 -16.98 -13.67 -15.43
C GLY A 340 -17.94 -12.48 -15.49
N TYR A 341 -18.01 -11.76 -14.38
CA TYR A 341 -18.92 -10.63 -14.18
C TYR A 341 -18.26 -9.55 -13.31
N GLU A 342 -18.76 -8.33 -13.41
CA GLU A 342 -18.43 -7.21 -12.52
C GLU A 342 -19.66 -6.84 -11.71
N VAL A 343 -19.47 -6.56 -10.42
CA VAL A 343 -20.49 -6.04 -9.52
C VAL A 343 -20.12 -4.63 -9.15
N PHE A 344 -21.08 -3.73 -9.27
CA PHE A 344 -20.92 -2.31 -8.98
C PHE A 344 -21.82 -1.92 -7.82
N LEU A 345 -21.30 -1.07 -6.96
CA LEU A 345 -22.05 -0.34 -5.95
C LEU A 345 -21.65 1.12 -6.04
N THR A 346 -22.61 2.00 -6.23
CA THR A 346 -22.39 3.44 -6.21
C THR A 346 -23.27 4.10 -5.16
N VAL A 347 -22.69 5.03 -4.42
CA VAL A 347 -23.39 5.92 -3.48
C VAL A 347 -23.23 7.33 -4.01
N SER A 348 -24.33 7.98 -4.37
CA SER A 348 -24.35 9.34 -4.91
C SER A 348 -25.12 10.32 -4.02
N ARG A 349 -24.70 11.59 -4.04
CA ARG A 349 -25.37 12.73 -3.41
C ARG A 349 -25.50 13.91 -4.35
#